data_AF-A0A962H6S4-F1
#
_entry.id   AF-A0A962H6S4-F1
#
_cell.length_a   1.000
_cell.length_b   1.000
_cell.length_c   1.000
_cell.angle_alpha   90.00
_cell.angle_beta   90.00
_cell.angle_gamma   90.00
#
_symmetry.space_group_name_H-M   'P 1'
#
loop_
_entity.id
_entity.type
_entity.pdbx_description
1 polymer ?
#
loop_
_entity_poly.entity_id
_entity_poly.type
_entity_poly.pdbx_seq_one_letter_code
_entity_poly.pdbx_strand_id
1 'polypeptide(L)'
;MTITHDIVQKLWNLCNILKDDGVTYHQYVTELTYLLFLKMAKETGTEEQIPEGYRWDDLEQKTAPSRLTHYKFTLVELGVEGSALVREIFSNATSFIKKPATLSSLVSEIDKLDWYSARQEGLGDLYEGLLEKNANEKKSGAG
;
A
#
# COMPACT_ATOMS: atom_id res chain seq x y z
N MET A 1 21.11 -11.03 4.04
CA MET A 1 19.85 -10.24 3.97
C MET A 1 18.97 -10.94 2.97
N THR A 2 17.73 -11.24 3.33
CA THR A 2 16.73 -11.76 2.38
C THR A 2 16.18 -10.60 1.56
N ILE A 3 15.72 -10.86 0.33
CA ILE A 3 15.16 -9.81 -0.53
C ILE A 3 13.93 -9.16 0.12
N THR A 4 13.17 -9.97 0.88
CA THR A 4 12.05 -9.53 1.70
C THR A 4 12.48 -8.46 2.72
N HIS A 5 13.62 -8.64 3.39
CA HIS A 5 14.16 -7.62 4.30
C HIS A 5 14.48 -6.32 3.56
N ASP A 6 15.07 -6.40 2.36
CA ASP A 6 15.43 -5.24 1.56
C ASP A 6 14.18 -4.47 1.07
N ILE A 7 13.12 -5.18 0.68
CA ILE A 7 11.84 -4.58 0.31
C ILE A 7 11.18 -3.92 1.52
N VAL A 8 11.14 -4.59 2.67
CA VAL A 8 10.63 -4.02 3.93
C VAL A 8 11.42 -2.76 4.31
N GLN A 9 12.74 -2.74 4.11
CA GLN A 9 13.55 -1.54 4.34
C GLN A 9 13.23 -0.41 3.35
N LYS A 10 13.07 -0.71 2.05
CA LYS A 10 12.66 0.29 1.05
C LYS A 10 11.30 0.90 1.39
N LEU A 11 10.30 0.06 1.65
CA LEU A 11 8.98 0.48 2.10
C LEU A 11 9.06 1.26 3.41
N TRP A 12 9.91 0.87 4.35
CA TRP A 12 10.11 1.63 5.57
C TRP A 12 10.65 3.04 5.32
N ASN A 13 11.64 3.17 4.42
CA ASN A 13 12.24 4.46 4.08
C ASN A 13 11.25 5.41 3.39
N LEU A 14 10.26 4.89 2.67
CA LEU A 14 9.17 5.71 2.10
C LEU A 14 8.32 6.38 3.20
N CYS A 15 8.22 5.79 4.40
CA CYS A 15 7.53 6.44 5.52
C CYS A 15 8.13 7.81 5.87
N ASN A 16 9.45 7.96 5.73
CA ASN A 16 10.12 9.22 6.03
C ASN A 16 9.66 10.33 5.08
N ILE A 17 9.32 10.00 3.83
CA ILE A 17 8.79 10.96 2.84
C ILE A 17 7.43 11.51 3.27
N LEU A 18 6.59 10.66 3.88
CA LEU A 18 5.24 11.02 4.32
C LEU A 18 5.20 11.76 5.66
N LYS A 19 6.22 11.57 6.51
CA LYS A 19 6.34 12.28 7.77
C LYS A 19 6.35 13.79 7.56
N ASP A 20 7.00 14.24 6.49
CA ASP A 20 7.07 15.65 6.08
C ASP A 20 5.70 16.24 5.68
N ASP A 21 4.70 15.37 5.44
CA ASP A 21 3.33 15.75 5.11
C ASP A 21 2.36 15.67 6.30
N GLY A 22 2.89 15.39 7.50
CA GLY A 22 2.10 15.24 8.72
C GLY A 22 1.32 13.93 8.79
N VAL A 23 1.68 12.93 7.98
CA VAL A 23 1.12 11.57 8.05
C VAL A 23 1.86 10.82 9.16
N THR A 24 1.10 10.26 10.10
CA THR A 24 1.64 9.43 11.19
C THR A 24 2.08 8.05 10.67
N TYR A 25 2.98 7.38 11.39
CA TYR A 25 3.38 6.00 11.07
C TYR A 25 2.20 5.02 10.95
N HIS A 26 1.19 5.17 11.81
CA HIS A 26 0.01 4.30 11.77
C HIS A 26 -0.83 4.54 10.52
N GLN A 27 -1.03 5.80 10.14
CA GLN A 27 -1.70 6.16 8.89
C GLN A 27 -0.89 5.65 7.69
N TYR A 28 0.43 5.75 7.74
CA TYR A 28 1.29 5.23 6.68
C TYR A 28 1.11 3.73 6.46
N VAL A 29 1.14 2.93 7.53
CA VAL A 29 0.95 1.47 7.42
C VAL A 29 -0.45 1.13 6.90
N THR A 30 -1.45 1.93 7.25
CA THR A 30 -2.81 1.79 6.70
C THR A 30 -2.82 2.02 5.18
N GLU A 31 -2.19 3.11 4.71
CA GLU A 31 -2.06 3.41 3.28
C GLU A 31 -1.27 2.33 2.52
N LEU A 32 -0.17 1.85 3.10
CA LEU A 32 0.59 0.75 2.54
C LEU A 32 -0.24 -0.52 2.44
N THR A 33 -1.07 -0.83 3.44
CA THR A 33 -1.89 -2.06 3.42
C THR A 33 -2.80 -2.08 2.19
N TYR A 34 -3.46 -0.96 1.89
CA TYR A 34 -4.32 -0.84 0.71
C TYR A 34 -3.53 -0.94 -0.60
N LEU A 35 -2.43 -0.19 -0.73
CA LEU A 35 -1.61 -0.18 -1.95
C LEU A 35 -0.94 -1.53 -2.21
N LEU A 36 -0.39 -2.16 -1.16
CA LEU A 36 0.24 -3.46 -1.25
C LEU A 36 -0.80 -4.53 -1.59
N PHE A 37 -2.03 -4.46 -1.06
CA PHE A 37 -3.09 -5.38 -1.44
C PHE A 37 -3.37 -5.33 -2.95
N LEU A 38 -3.57 -4.12 -3.51
CA LEU A 38 -3.78 -3.94 -4.95
C LEU A 38 -2.61 -4.49 -5.77
N LYS A 39 -1.38 -4.16 -5.37
CA LYS A 39 -0.18 -4.63 -6.07
C LYS A 39 -0.03 -6.14 -5.96
N MET A 40 -0.22 -6.74 -4.79
CA MET A 40 -0.16 -8.18 -4.60
C MET A 40 -1.23 -8.91 -5.42
N ALA A 41 -2.43 -8.36 -5.54
CA ALA A 41 -3.48 -8.94 -6.39
C ALA A 41 -2.99 -9.04 -7.84
N LYS A 42 -2.36 -7.98 -8.37
CA LYS A 42 -1.71 -7.98 -9.69
C LYS A 42 -0.61 -9.03 -9.80
N GLU A 43 0.36 -9.03 -8.88
CA GLU A 43 1.54 -9.89 -8.96
C GLU A 43 1.22 -11.39 -8.77
N THR A 44 0.10 -11.69 -8.10
CA THR A 44 -0.37 -13.06 -7.89
C THR A 44 -1.41 -13.52 -8.92
N GLY A 45 -1.90 -12.61 -9.75
CA GLY A 45 -2.96 -12.89 -10.74
C GLY A 45 -4.32 -13.16 -10.09
N THR A 46 -4.64 -12.45 -9.01
CA THR A 46 -5.92 -12.53 -8.27
C THR A 46 -6.77 -11.25 -8.41
N GLU A 47 -6.47 -10.43 -9.42
CA GLU A 47 -7.17 -9.16 -9.67
C GLU A 47 -8.64 -9.33 -10.05
N GLU A 48 -9.09 -10.53 -10.42
CA GLU A 48 -10.50 -10.84 -10.64
C GLU A 48 -11.37 -10.66 -9.38
N GLN A 49 -10.75 -10.65 -8.20
CA GLN A 49 -11.44 -10.34 -6.94
C GLN A 49 -11.74 -8.84 -6.78
N ILE A 50 -11.09 -8.01 -7.59
CA ILE A 50 -11.19 -6.55 -7.59
C ILE A 50 -11.98 -6.12 -8.85
N PRO A 51 -13.01 -5.27 -8.71
CA PRO A 51 -13.74 -4.72 -9.84
C PRO A 51 -12.82 -4.06 -10.89
N GLU A 52 -13.17 -4.20 -12.16
CA GLU A 52 -12.48 -3.52 -13.25
C GLU A 52 -12.54 -1.99 -13.10
N GLY A 53 -11.48 -1.29 -13.50
CA GLY A 53 -11.37 0.16 -13.34
C GLY A 53 -10.84 0.61 -11.97
N TYR A 54 -10.62 -0.32 -11.05
CA TYR A 54 -10.14 -0.07 -9.68
C TYR A 54 -8.93 -0.95 -9.29
N ARG A 55 -8.24 -1.52 -10.28
CA ARG A 55 -7.06 -2.37 -10.09
C ARG A 55 -5.77 -1.55 -9.98
N TRP A 56 -4.65 -2.24 -9.73
CA TRP A 56 -3.34 -1.56 -9.59
C TRP A 56 -3.01 -0.71 -10.82
N ASP A 57 -3.21 -1.25 -12.02
CA ASP A 57 -2.89 -0.57 -13.27
C ASP A 57 -3.77 0.65 -13.52
N ASP A 58 -5.04 0.60 -13.11
CA ASP A 58 -5.95 1.75 -13.20
C ASP A 58 -5.48 2.92 -12.34
N LEU A 59 -4.86 2.62 -11.19
CA LEU A 59 -4.27 3.60 -10.28
C LEU A 59 -2.90 4.10 -10.78
N GLU A 60 -2.02 3.19 -11.19
CA GLU A 60 -0.65 3.48 -11.61
C GLU A 60 -0.62 4.42 -12.82
N GLN A 61 -1.45 4.16 -13.83
CA GLN A 61 -1.49 4.92 -15.08
C GLN A 61 -1.96 6.36 -14.92
N LYS A 62 -2.63 6.70 -13.80
CA LYS A 62 -3.09 8.08 -13.55
C LYS A 62 -1.95 8.96 -13.07
N THR A 63 -1.93 10.21 -13.47
CA THR A 63 -0.95 11.20 -12.99
C THR A 63 -1.50 12.06 -11.85
N ALA A 64 -0.63 12.74 -11.10
CA ALA A 64 -1.08 13.74 -10.13
C ALA A 64 -1.76 14.93 -10.85
N PRO A 65 -2.87 15.49 -10.32
CA PRO A 65 -3.53 15.14 -9.06
C PRO A 65 -4.60 14.03 -9.18
N SER A 66 -4.95 13.63 -10.40
CA SER A 66 -6.02 12.67 -10.69
C SER A 66 -5.82 11.33 -10.00
N ARG A 67 -4.58 10.86 -9.83
CA ARG A 67 -4.23 9.64 -9.09
C ARG A 67 -4.78 9.65 -7.66
N LEU A 68 -4.64 10.75 -6.93
CA LEU A 68 -5.15 10.84 -5.55
C LEU A 68 -6.67 10.85 -5.49
N THR A 69 -7.31 11.53 -6.43
CA THR A 69 -8.77 11.54 -6.52
C THR A 69 -9.29 10.13 -6.82
N HIS A 70 -8.68 9.45 -7.78
CA HIS A 70 -9.04 8.08 -8.12
C HIS A 70 -8.81 7.12 -6.98
N TYR A 71 -7.65 7.18 -6.31
CA TYR A 71 -7.34 6.34 -5.16
C TYR A 71 -8.42 6.44 -4.08
N LYS A 72 -8.88 7.66 -3.76
CA LYS A 72 -9.98 7.85 -2.80
C LYS A 72 -11.28 7.20 -3.25
N PHE A 73 -11.60 7.27 -4.55
CA PHE A 73 -12.76 6.55 -5.10
C PHE A 73 -12.57 5.04 -5.05
N THR A 74 -11.39 4.53 -5.40
CA THR A 74 -11.04 3.11 -5.27
C THR A 74 -11.28 2.60 -3.86
N LEU A 75 -10.80 3.30 -2.82
CA LEU A 75 -11.01 2.88 -1.43
C LEU A 75 -12.50 2.75 -1.07
N VAL A 76 -13.33 3.69 -1.52
CA VAL A 76 -14.77 3.67 -1.28
C VAL A 76 -15.43 2.52 -2.04
N GLU A 77 -15.13 2.38 -3.33
CA GLU A 77 -15.72 1.34 -4.18
C GLU A 77 -15.38 -0.06 -3.67
N LEU A 78 -14.12 -0.32 -3.31
CA LEU A 78 -13.70 -1.63 -2.82
C LEU A 78 -14.29 -1.97 -1.45
N GLY A 79 -14.75 -0.97 -0.70
CA GLY A 79 -15.51 -1.20 0.54
C GLY A 79 -16.93 -1.73 0.30
N VAL A 80 -17.47 -1.62 -0.93
CA VAL A 80 -18.85 -1.99 -1.27
C VAL A 80 -18.96 -3.04 -2.37
N GLU A 81 -17.99 -3.09 -3.29
CA GLU A 81 -17.94 -3.99 -4.44
C GLU A 81 -16.75 -4.96 -4.37
N GLY A 82 -16.79 -6.01 -5.20
CA GLY A 82 -15.75 -7.04 -5.27
C GLY A 82 -16.02 -8.26 -4.39
N SER A 83 -14.98 -9.05 -4.13
CA SER A 83 -15.08 -10.27 -3.31
C SER A 83 -15.38 -9.95 -1.84
N ALA A 84 -15.82 -10.96 -1.07
CA ALA A 84 -16.06 -10.78 0.37
C ALA A 84 -14.81 -10.30 1.12
N LEU A 85 -13.64 -10.86 0.78
CA LEU A 85 -12.35 -10.48 1.37
C LEU A 85 -11.99 -9.02 1.02
N VAL A 86 -12.20 -8.61 -0.22
CA VAL A 86 -11.94 -7.22 -0.65
C VAL A 86 -12.79 -6.25 0.17
N ARG A 87 -14.10 -6.50 0.27
CA ARG A 87 -14.99 -5.63 1.05
C ARG A 87 -14.61 -5.57 2.53
N GLU A 88 -14.15 -6.66 3.11
CA GLU A 88 -13.70 -6.70 4.50
C GLU A 88 -12.46 -5.83 4.72
N ILE A 89 -11.45 -5.96 3.84
CA ILE A 89 -10.20 -5.18 3.92
C ILE A 89 -10.46 -3.68 3.74
N PHE A 90 -11.35 -3.31 2.81
CA PHE A 90 -11.62 -1.92 2.45
C PHE A 90 -12.85 -1.33 3.15
N SER A 91 -13.46 -2.06 4.09
CA SER A 91 -14.61 -1.57 4.86
C SER A 91 -14.26 -0.28 5.61
N ASN A 92 -14.98 0.80 5.29
CA ASN A 92 -14.74 2.16 5.79
C ASN A 92 -13.31 2.68 5.53
N ALA A 93 -12.66 2.20 4.47
CA ALA A 93 -11.34 2.68 4.09
C ALA A 93 -11.38 4.16 3.70
N THR A 94 -10.40 4.92 4.22
CA THR A 94 -10.21 6.33 3.87
C THR A 94 -8.72 6.61 3.73
N SER A 95 -8.38 7.57 2.88
CA SER A 95 -7.00 8.02 2.73
C SER A 95 -6.70 9.23 3.60
N PHE A 96 -5.57 9.18 4.29
CA PHE A 96 -4.95 10.25 5.05
C PHE A 96 -3.98 11.09 4.19
N ILE A 97 -3.64 10.63 2.99
CA ILE A 97 -2.74 11.36 2.07
C ILE A 97 -3.45 12.61 1.53
N LYS A 98 -2.85 13.76 1.80
CA LYS A 98 -3.36 15.08 1.35
C LYS A 98 -2.68 15.58 0.10
N LYS A 99 -1.38 15.31 -0.06
CA LYS A 99 -0.58 15.83 -1.18
C LYS A 99 -0.58 14.81 -2.34
N PRO A 100 -1.00 15.20 -3.56
CA PRO A 100 -1.02 14.28 -4.69
C PRO A 100 0.36 13.74 -5.08
N ALA A 101 1.41 14.58 -4.95
CA ALA A 101 2.78 14.16 -5.22
C ALA A 101 3.21 12.97 -4.36
N THR A 102 2.76 12.93 -3.11
CA THR A 102 3.15 11.91 -2.13
C THR A 102 2.56 10.55 -2.48
N LEU A 103 1.27 10.50 -2.84
CA LEU A 103 0.68 9.27 -3.37
C LEU A 103 1.39 8.85 -4.67
N SER A 104 1.70 9.80 -5.55
CA SER A 104 2.38 9.47 -6.80
C SER A 104 3.77 8.86 -6.57
N SER A 105 4.55 9.41 -5.63
CA SER A 105 5.82 8.84 -5.21
C SER A 105 5.64 7.43 -4.63
N LEU A 106 4.68 7.23 -3.72
CA LEU A 106 4.42 5.90 -3.15
C LEU A 106 4.09 4.85 -4.21
N VAL A 107 3.12 5.15 -5.08
CA VAL A 107 2.71 4.23 -6.15
C VAL A 107 3.89 3.90 -7.07
N SER A 108 4.67 4.91 -7.46
CA SER A 108 5.87 4.71 -8.29
C SER A 108 6.93 3.86 -7.59
N GLU A 109 7.20 4.08 -6.30
CA GLU A 109 8.25 3.35 -5.59
C GLU A 109 7.83 1.92 -5.26
N ILE A 110 6.55 1.68 -4.99
CA ILE A 110 5.97 0.34 -4.83
C ILE A 110 6.02 -0.44 -6.15
N ASP A 111 5.72 0.20 -7.28
CA ASP A 111 5.73 -0.47 -8.59
C ASP A 111 7.13 -0.95 -9.00
N LYS A 112 8.17 -0.20 -8.61
CA LYS A 112 9.59 -0.51 -8.89
C LYS A 112 10.19 -1.64 -8.03
N LEU A 113 9.46 -2.16 -7.04
CA LEU A 113 9.96 -3.24 -6.20
C LEU A 113 10.11 -4.54 -7.01
N ASP A 114 11.03 -5.41 -6.58
CA ASP A 114 11.23 -6.72 -7.20
C ASP A 114 10.22 -7.73 -6.66
N TRP A 115 9.01 -7.68 -7.21
CA TRP A 115 7.89 -8.54 -6.82
C TRP A 115 8.07 -10.00 -7.23
N TYR A 116 8.86 -10.27 -8.27
CA TYR A 116 9.18 -11.63 -8.68
C TYR A 116 9.95 -12.36 -7.58
N SER A 117 10.99 -11.74 -7.05
CA SER A 117 11.78 -12.30 -5.95
C SER A 117 10.96 -12.35 -4.65
N ALA A 118 10.14 -11.33 -4.37
CA ALA A 118 9.25 -11.34 -3.20
C ALA A 118 8.26 -12.52 -3.21
N ARG A 119 7.75 -12.89 -4.40
CA ARG A 119 6.86 -14.05 -4.57
C ARG A 119 7.55 -15.38 -4.29
N GLN A 120 8.84 -15.50 -4.61
CA GLN A 120 9.63 -16.71 -4.36
C GLN A 120 9.99 -16.88 -2.88
N GLU A 121 10.26 -15.78 -2.18
CA GLU A 121 10.59 -15.80 -0.75
C GLU A 121 9.35 -15.88 0.16
N GLY A 122 8.18 -15.42 -0.31
CA GLY A 122 6.92 -15.45 0.42
C GLY A 122 6.42 -14.04 0.75
N LEU A 123 5.28 -13.67 0.16
CA LEU A 123 4.67 -12.35 0.38
C LEU A 123 4.11 -12.15 1.81
N GLY A 124 3.82 -13.24 2.51
CA GLY A 124 3.39 -13.21 3.91
C GLY A 124 4.46 -12.62 4.82
N ASP A 125 5.70 -13.10 4.68
CA ASP A 125 6.87 -12.65 5.45
C ASP A 125 7.15 -11.15 5.24
N LEU A 126 6.88 -10.63 4.04
CA LEU A 126 6.98 -9.20 3.73
C LEU A 126 5.99 -8.38 4.54
N TYR A 127 4.73 -8.80 4.58
CA TYR A 127 3.70 -8.09 5.33
C TYR A 127 3.92 -8.20 6.83
N GLU A 128 4.28 -9.38 7.33
CA GLU A 128 4.63 -9.59 8.74
C GLU A 128 5.83 -8.72 9.17
N GLY A 129 6.87 -8.61 8.34
CA GLY A 129 8.01 -7.74 8.62
C GLY A 129 7.66 -6.25 8.71
N LEU A 130 6.67 -5.79 7.92
CA LEU A 130 6.15 -4.41 8.03
C LEU A 130 5.38 -4.21 9.35
N LEU A 131 4.58 -5.18 9.75
CA LEU A 131 3.84 -5.14 11.01
C LEU A 131 4.79 -5.15 12.21
N GLU A 132 5.83 -5.98 12.18
CA GLU A 132 6.85 -6.06 13.23
C GLU A 132 7.56 -4.70 13.42
N LYS A 133 7.96 -4.06 12.31
CA LYS A 133 8.53 -2.71 12.37
C LYS A 133 7.58 -1.68 12.97
N ASN A 134 6.30 -1.71 12.58
CA ASN A 134 5.30 -0.81 13.16
C ASN A 134 5.14 -1.00 14.67
N ALA A 135 5.11 -2.25 15.14
CA ALA A 135 4.98 -2.58 16.55
C ALA A 135 6.20 -2.12 17.36
N ASN A 136 7.40 -2.17 16.79
CA ASN A 136 8.63 -1.73 17.44
C ASN A 136 8.75 -0.20 17.54
N GLU A 137 8.29 0.56 16.54
CA GLU A 137 8.29 2.03 16.59
C GLU A 137 7.35 2.61 17.64
N LYS A 138 6.17 2.01 17.85
CA LYS A 138 5.26 2.42 18.94
C LYS A 138 5.92 2.36 20.32
N LYS A 139 6.88 1.45 20.53
CA LYS A 139 7.62 1.36 21.80
C LYS A 139 8.68 2.46 21.95
N SER A 140 9.19 3.03 20.84
CA SER A 140 10.20 4.09 20.85
C SER A 140 9.61 5.50 20.98
N GLY A 141 8.30 5.69 20.75
CA GLY A 141 7.61 6.98 20.82
C GLY A 141 7.02 7.34 22.19
N ALA A 142 7.14 6.46 23.19
CA ALA A 142 6.79 6.74 24.58
C ALA A 142 8.06 7.16 25.34
N GLY A 143 8.48 8.41 25.13
CA GLY A 143 9.59 9.06 25.82
C GLY A 143 9.36 10.55 25.89
#